data_AF-A0A497MAM4-F1
#
_entry.id   AF-A0A497MAM4-F1
#
_cell.length_a   1.000
_cell.length_b   1.000
_cell.length_c   1.000
_cell.angle_alpha   90.00
_cell.angle_beta   90.00
_cell.angle_gamma   90.00
#
_symmetry.space_group_name_H-M   'P 1'
#
loop_
_entity.id
_entity.type
_entity.pdbx_description
1 polymer ?
#
loop_
_entity_poly.entity_id
_entity_poly.type
_entity_poly.pdbx_seq_one_letter_code
_entity_poly.pdbx_strand_id
1 'polypeptide(L)' 'TRFGPAYVASAVLEDDTGRIILNLWRRQISLVKPGYLVRIENGFIREYRGQLELNVGRTGRIVVLSRV' A
#
# COMPACT_ATOMS: atom_id res chain seq x y z
N THR A 1 0.73 8.52 22.92
CA THR A 1 1.85 7.54 22.77
C THR A 1 3.07 8.25 22.21
N ARG A 2 4.28 7.72 22.46
CA ARG A 2 5.61 8.32 22.13
C ARG A 2 5.83 8.71 20.65
N PHE A 3 4.94 8.34 19.73
CA PHE A 3 5.09 8.54 18.27
C PHE A 3 3.89 9.23 17.59
N GLY A 4 3.03 9.89 18.37
CA GLY A 4 1.81 10.54 17.87
C GLY A 4 0.80 9.54 17.29
N PRO A 5 -0.30 10.03 16.71
CA PRO A 5 -1.28 9.17 16.04
C PRO A 5 -0.63 8.44 14.86
N ALA A 6 -0.90 7.14 14.75
CA ALA A 6 -0.55 6.35 13.58
C ALA A 6 -1.82 6.17 12.74
N TYR A 7 -1.81 6.74 11.54
CA TYR A 7 -2.88 6.54 10.56
C TYR A 7 -2.54 5.33 9.70
N VAL A 8 -3.53 4.46 9.50
CA VAL A 8 -3.46 3.32 8.60
C VAL A 8 -4.70 3.33 7.71
N ALA A 9 -4.52 2.99 6.45
CA ALA A 9 -5.60 2.74 5.50
C ALA A 9 -5.26 1.51 4.67
N SER A 10 -6.28 0.88 4.11
CA SER A 10 -6.10 -0.25 3.19
C SER A 10 -6.59 0.16 1.81
N ALA A 11 -5.85 -0.23 0.78
CA ALA A 11 -6.26 -0.11 -0.62
C ALA A 11 -6.27 -1.50 -1.26
N VAL A 12 -7.16 -1.70 -2.24
CA VAL A 12 -7.14 -2.90 -3.08
C VAL A 12 -6.41 -2.54 -4.36
N LEU A 13 -5.32 -3.25 -4.63
CA LEU A 13 -4.67 -3.22 -5.93
C LEU A 13 -5.20 -4.39 -6.76
N GLU A 14 -5.37 -4.14 -8.05
CA GLU A 14 -5.79 -5.12 -9.03
C GLU A 14 -4.88 -5.01 -10.26
N ASP A 15 -4.45 -6.17 -10.75
CA ASP A 15 -3.79 -6.33 -12.04
C ASP A 15 -4.36 -7.57 -12.76
N ASP A 16 -3.78 -7.93 -13.90
CA ASP A 16 -4.23 -9.06 -14.72
C ASP A 16 -4.13 -10.42 -13.99
N THR A 17 -3.38 -10.50 -12.89
CA THR A 17 -3.17 -11.74 -12.12
C THR A 17 -4.11 -11.87 -10.92
N GLY A 18 -4.71 -10.77 -10.47
CA GLY A 18 -5.69 -10.78 -9.39
C GLY A 18 -5.65 -9.54 -8.52
N ARG A 19 -6.00 -9.72 -7.24
CA ARG A 19 -6.17 -8.64 -6.27
C ARG A 19 -5.32 -8.85 -5.04
N ILE A 20 -4.78 -7.76 -4.49
CA ILE A 20 -4.06 -7.78 -3.23
C ILE A 20 -4.39 -6.56 -2.36
N ILE A 21 -4.45 -6.77 -1.04
CA ILE A 21 -4.60 -5.68 -0.08
C ILE A 21 -3.24 -5.01 0.10
N LEU A 22 -3.17 -3.70 -0.14
CA LEU A 22 -2.03 -2.85 0.18
C LEU A 22 -2.32 -2.09 1.49
N ASN A 23 -1.47 -2.28 2.49
CA ASN A 23 -1.52 -1.51 3.73
C ASN A 23 -0.71 -0.22 3.61
N LEU A 24 -1.38 0.91 3.83
CA LEU A 24 -0.83 2.26 3.72
C LEU A 24 -0.70 2.89 5.10
N TRP A 25 0.52 3.33 5.43
CA TRP A 25 0.82 3.94 6.71
C TRP A 25 1.14 5.43 6.57
N ARG A 26 0.53 6.24 7.43
CA ARG A 26 0.84 7.68 7.60
C ARG A 26 0.82 8.41 6.25
N ARG A 27 1.98 8.85 5.76
CA ARG A 27 2.13 9.62 4.52
C ARG A 27 1.79 8.82 3.26
N GLN A 28 1.88 7.49 3.30
CA GLN A 28 1.55 6.63 2.16
C GLN A 28 0.08 6.77 1.76
N ILE A 29 -0.80 7.05 2.72
CA ILE A 29 -2.25 7.22 2.50
C ILE A 29 -2.52 8.36 1.53
N SER A 30 -1.81 9.48 1.67
CA SER A 30 -1.98 10.66 0.82
C SER A 30 -1.35 10.52 -0.58
N LEU A 31 -0.50 9.52 -0.80
CA LEU A 31 0.18 9.32 -2.10
C LEU A 31 -0.74 8.71 -3.15
N VAL A 32 -1.76 7.96 -2.73
CA VAL A 32 -2.60 7.17 -3.62
C VAL A 32 -4.06 7.58 -3.49
N LYS A 33 -4.81 7.39 -4.57
CA LYS A 33 -6.27 7.57 -4.61
C LYS A 33 -6.88 6.46 -5.47
N PRO A 34 -8.17 6.13 -5.27
CA PRO A 34 -8.89 5.25 -6.17
C PRO A 34 -8.73 5.70 -7.63
N GLY A 35 -8.45 4.75 -8.52
CA GLY A 35 -8.19 5.00 -9.95
C GLY A 35 -6.73 5.29 -10.30
N TYR A 36 -5.85 5.60 -9.34
CA TYR A 36 -4.44 5.83 -9.66
C TYR A 36 -3.73 4.54 -10.07
N LEU A 37 -2.92 4.61 -11.12
CA LEU A 37 -2.00 3.55 -11.48
C LEU A 37 -0.72 3.73 -10.67
N VAL A 38 -0.36 2.72 -9.88
CA VAL A 38 0.80 2.77 -8.98
C VAL A 38 1.71 1.59 -9.22
N ARG A 39 3.02 1.82 -9.07
CA ARG A 39 4.06 0.78 -9.04
C ARG A 39 4.63 0.70 -7.63
N ILE A 40 4.66 -0.51 -7.09
CA ILE A 40 5.25 -0.80 -5.79
C ILE A 40 6.65 -1.37 -6.01
N GLU A 41 7.65 -0.80 -5.35
CA GLU A 41 9.05 -1.24 -5.43
C GLU A 41 9.54 -1.66 -4.05
N ASN A 42 10.24 -2.79 -3.97
CA ASN A 42 10.74 -3.38 -2.71
C ASN A 42 9.66 -3.49 -1.62
N GLY A 43 8.43 -3.82 -2.02
CA GLY A 43 7.37 -4.22 -1.10
C GLY A 43 7.61 -5.62 -0.57
N PHE A 44 6.95 -5.97 0.52
CA PHE A 44 6.99 -7.31 1.10
C PHE A 44 5.59 -7.81 1.41
N ILE A 45 5.43 -9.13 1.33
CA ILE A 45 4.18 -9.80 1.62
C ILE A 45 4.18 -10.24 3.08
N ARG A 46 3.03 -10.10 3.72
CA ARG A 46 2.76 -10.66 5.04
C ARG A 46 1.41 -11.35 5.02
N GLU A 47 1.33 -12.51 5.65
CA GLU A 47 0.04 -13.13 5.92
C GLU A 47 -0.55 -12.59 7.23
N TYR A 48 -1.80 -12.15 7.20
CA TYR A 48 -2.57 -11.75 8.37
C TYR A 48 -3.95 -12.37 8.30
N ARG A 49 -4.31 -13.17 9.32
CA ARG A 49 -5.61 -13.87 9.41
C ARG A 49 -5.97 -14.68 8.15
N GLY A 50 -4.99 -15.33 7.54
CA GLY A 50 -5.18 -16.14 6.34
C GLY A 50 -5.28 -15.34 5.04
N GLN A 51 -5.04 -14.03 5.07
CA GLN A 51 -5.03 -13.18 3.89
C GLN A 51 -3.63 -12.62 3.63
N LEU A 52 -3.22 -12.63 2.36
CA LEU A 52 -1.97 -12.01 1.93
C LEU A 52 -2.13 -10.49 1.82
N GLU A 53 -1.25 -9.76 2.50
CA GLU A 53 -1.21 -8.31 2.51
C GLU A 53 0.15 -7.82 2.01
N LEU A 54 0.12 -6.90 1.05
CA LEU A 54 1.28 -6.17 0.56
C LEU A 54 1.56 -4.98 1.46
N ASN A 55 2.82 -4.82 1.85
CA ASN A 55 3.29 -3.76 2.72
C ASN A 55 4.53 -3.09 2.11
N VAL A 56 4.67 -1.77 2.33
CA VAL A 56 5.81 -0.99 1.85
C VAL A 56 6.62 -0.50 3.04
N GLY A 57 7.78 -1.11 3.24
CA GLY A 57 8.70 -0.81 4.34
C GLY A 57 9.61 0.38 4.06
N ARG A 58 10.63 0.57 4.91
CA ARG A 58 11.57 1.71 4.84
C ARG A 58 12.36 1.78 3.53
N THR A 59 12.69 0.63 2.93
CA THR A 59 13.42 0.52 1.66
C THR A 59 12.48 0.49 0.45
N GLY A 60 11.18 0.36 0.68
CA GLY A 60 10.16 0.30 -0.35
C GLY A 60 9.66 1.67 -0.77
N ARG A 61 9.09 1.75 -1.97
CA ARG A 61 8.55 2.98 -2.54
C ARG A 61 7.25 2.70 -3.28
N ILE A 62 6.37 3.70 -3.27
CA ILE A 62 5.14 3.75 -4.07
C ILE A 62 5.36 4.84 -5.12
N VAL A 63 5.35 4.45 -6.38
CA VAL A 63 5.50 5.36 -7.52
C VAL A 63 4.15 5.50 -8.20
N VAL A 64 3.62 6.72 -8.27
CA VAL A 64 2.37 6.99 -9.00
C VAL A 64 2.71 7.16 -10.48
N LEU A 65 2.26 6.23 -11.31
CA LEU A 65 2.49 6.21 -12.76
C LEU A 65 1.46 7.05 -13.51
N SER A 66 0.19 6.97 -13.11
CA SER A 66 -0.90 7.74 -13.70
C SER A 66 -1.87 8.21 -12.64
N ARG A 67 -2.39 9.42 -12.85
CA ARG A 67 -3.47 10.02 -12.07
C ARG A 67 -4.65 10.15 -13.02
N VAL A 68 -5.75 9.51 -12.68
CA VAL A 68 -7.02 9.65 -13.39
C VAL A 68 -7.77 10.86 -12.85
#